data_AF-A0A6C0HGW6-F1
#
_entry.id   AF-A0A6C0HGW6-F1
#
_cell.length_a   1.000
_cell.length_b   1.000
_cell.length_c   1.000
_cell.angle_alpha   90.00
_cell.angle_beta   90.00
_cell.angle_gamma   90.00
#
_symmetry.space_group_name_H-M   'P 1'
#
loop_
_entity.id
_entity.type
_entity.pdbx_description
1 polymer ?
#
loop_
_entity_poly.entity_id
_entity_poly.type
_entity_poly.pdbx_seq_one_letter_code
_entity_poly.pdbx_strand_id
1 'polypeptide(L)'
;MSGGIFPDYPFTLNIKCIIFSIIIMMIYSYCPPQVSFMTRNIIYFIIFVISYVSLAWYDYYYECSQLPLQRSSVGLTQYFKPPVYDVKRQSEHMFSQKELDKNNVMIYVMHLLLFVPLLLYVGFKGAKSNIIVFNILIVVAAFTAVYHGFRLLSTSHI
;
A
#
# COMPACT_ATOMS: atom_id res chain seq x y z
N MET A 1 -10.91 11.29 -2.31
CA MET A 1 -12.33 11.54 -2.70
C MET A 1 -12.91 10.21 -3.12
N SER A 2 -13.91 9.71 -2.42
CA SER A 2 -14.45 8.35 -2.54
C SER A 2 -15.27 8.08 -3.82
N GLY A 3 -14.97 8.77 -4.93
CA GLY A 3 -15.60 8.54 -6.24
C GLY A 3 -17.11 8.78 -6.28
N GLY A 4 -17.68 9.48 -5.30
CA GLY A 4 -19.11 9.81 -5.25
C GLY A 4 -20.04 8.60 -5.17
N ILE A 5 -19.56 7.46 -4.65
CA ILE A 5 -20.35 6.25 -4.41
C ILE A 5 -21.00 6.28 -3.01
N PHE A 6 -20.44 7.06 -2.08
CA PHE A 6 -20.85 7.11 -0.68
C PHE A 6 -21.72 8.35 -0.38
N PRO A 7 -22.49 8.35 0.72
CA PRO A 7 -23.36 9.48 1.08
C PRO A 7 -22.57 10.81 1.13
N ASP A 8 -23.26 11.92 0.89
CA ASP A 8 -22.76 13.30 0.97
C ASP A 8 -21.85 13.78 -0.17
N TYR A 9 -21.65 12.98 -1.23
CA TYR A 9 -20.87 13.38 -2.42
C TYR A 9 -21.57 13.05 -3.75
N PRO A 10 -21.55 13.96 -4.76
CA PRO A 10 -22.07 13.65 -6.09
C PRO A 10 -21.22 12.60 -6.79
N PHE A 11 -21.86 11.71 -7.56
CA PHE A 11 -21.16 10.70 -8.35
C PHE A 11 -20.15 11.35 -9.31
N THR A 12 -18.88 11.04 -9.12
CA THR A 12 -17.77 11.56 -9.93
C THR A 12 -16.78 10.44 -10.18
N LEU A 13 -16.44 10.21 -11.46
CA LEU A 13 -15.41 9.24 -11.82
C LEU A 13 -14.06 9.70 -11.28
N ASN A 14 -13.54 9.00 -10.26
CA ASN A 14 -12.26 9.36 -9.67
C ASN A 14 -11.11 8.67 -10.44
N ILE A 15 -10.26 9.50 -11.05
CA ILE A 15 -9.08 9.06 -11.81
C ILE A 15 -8.11 8.20 -10.98
N LYS A 16 -7.98 8.43 -9.66
CA LYS A 16 -7.11 7.63 -8.78
C LYS A 16 -7.60 6.19 -8.67
N CYS A 17 -8.91 5.99 -8.53
CA CYS A 17 -9.53 4.67 -8.48
C CYS A 17 -9.39 3.96 -9.83
N ILE A 18 -9.54 4.68 -10.95
CA ILE A 18 -9.34 4.12 -12.30
C ILE A 18 -7.89 3.65 -12.49
N ILE A 19 -6.91 4.50 -12.17
CA ILE A 19 -5.48 4.15 -12.28
C ILE A 19 -5.16 2.93 -11.41
N PHE A 20 -5.64 2.93 -10.16
CA PHE A 20 -5.43 1.80 -9.25
C PHE A 20 -6.03 0.50 -9.79
N SER A 21 -7.28 0.51 -10.25
CA SER A 21 -7.92 -0.66 -10.86
C SER A 21 -7.16 -1.18 -12.08
N ILE A 22 -6.64 -0.30 -12.93
CA ILE A 22 -5.81 -0.69 -14.10
C ILE A 22 -4.49 -1.34 -13.63
N ILE A 23 -3.84 -0.81 -12.60
CA ILE A 23 -2.63 -1.42 -12.03
C ILE A 23 -2.91 -2.84 -11.52
N ILE A 24 -4.01 -3.05 -10.78
CA ILE A 24 -4.38 -4.40 -10.31
C ILE A 24 -4.66 -5.35 -11.48
N MET A 25 -5.33 -4.87 -12.54
CA MET A 25 -5.54 -5.66 -13.77
C MET A 25 -4.22 -6.05 -14.45
N MET A 26 -3.25 -5.12 -14.53
CA MET A 26 -1.92 -5.41 -15.09
C MET A 26 -1.17 -6.46 -14.25
N ILE A 27 -1.25 -6.37 -12.91
CA ILE A 27 -0.64 -7.36 -12.01
C ILE A 27 -1.27 -8.75 -12.23
N TYR A 28 -2.60 -8.83 -12.29
CA TYR A 28 -3.28 -10.09 -12.60
C TYR A 28 -2.88 -10.66 -13.97
N SER A 29 -2.58 -9.80 -14.94
CA SER A 29 -2.16 -10.19 -16.28
C SER A 29 -0.74 -10.77 -16.36
N TYR A 30 0.05 -10.70 -15.29
CA TYR A 30 1.41 -11.26 -15.26
C TYR A 30 1.42 -12.80 -15.25
N CYS A 31 0.40 -13.45 -14.67
CA CYS A 31 0.25 -14.90 -14.69
C CYS A 31 -1.24 -15.29 -14.79
N PRO A 32 -1.87 -15.08 -15.96
CA PRO A 32 -3.29 -15.31 -16.11
C PRO A 32 -3.59 -16.82 -16.24
N PRO A 33 -4.66 -17.32 -15.62
CA PRO A 33 -5.11 -18.68 -15.83
C PRO A 33 -5.58 -18.89 -17.27
N GLN A 34 -5.38 -20.10 -17.79
CA GLN A 34 -5.82 -20.50 -19.14
C GLN A 34 -7.33 -20.74 -19.13
N VAL A 35 -8.11 -19.68 -19.33
CA VAL A 35 -9.58 -19.72 -19.38
C VAL A 35 -10.11 -19.19 -20.72
N SER A 36 -11.39 -19.45 -21.00
CA SER A 36 -12.05 -18.96 -22.22
C SER A 36 -11.98 -17.43 -22.34
N PHE A 37 -12.01 -16.91 -23.58
CA PHE A 37 -11.99 -15.46 -23.83
C PHE A 37 -13.10 -14.73 -23.07
N MET A 38 -14.32 -15.27 -23.06
CA MET A 38 -15.46 -14.66 -22.36
C MET A 38 -15.23 -14.62 -20.84
N THR A 39 -14.83 -15.75 -20.25
CA THR A 39 -14.54 -15.85 -18.82
C THR A 39 -13.43 -14.88 -18.40
N ARG A 40 -12.38 -14.73 -19.22
CA ARG A 40 -11.28 -13.81 -18.96
C ARG A 40 -11.73 -12.35 -18.91
N ASN A 41 -12.59 -11.91 -19.84
CA ASN A 41 -13.12 -10.54 -19.85
C ASN A 41 -14.03 -10.27 -18.65
N ILE A 42 -14.85 -11.26 -18.25
CA ILE A 42 -15.67 -11.15 -17.04
C ILE A 42 -14.79 -10.98 -15.80
N ILE A 43 -13.72 -11.76 -15.67
CA ILE A 43 -12.79 -11.64 -14.55
C ILE A 43 -12.14 -10.25 -14.52
N TYR A 44 -11.69 -9.72 -15.68
CA TYR A 44 -11.13 -8.37 -15.74
C TYR A 44 -12.13 -7.29 -15.30
N PHE A 45 -13.39 -7.39 -15.73
CA PHE A 45 -14.43 -6.47 -15.31
C PHE A 45 -14.68 -6.54 -13.79
N ILE A 46 -14.76 -7.74 -13.23
CA ILE A 46 -14.93 -7.94 -11.79
C ILE A 46 -13.75 -7.35 -11.00
N ILE A 47 -12.51 -7.63 -11.42
CA ILE A 47 -11.31 -7.08 -10.80
C ILE A 47 -11.34 -5.55 -10.82
N PHE A 48 -11.71 -4.95 -11.95
CA PHE A 48 -11.79 -3.50 -12.09
C PHE A 48 -12.79 -2.89 -11.11
N VAL A 49 -14.02 -3.45 -11.05
CA VAL A 49 -15.09 -2.97 -10.17
C VAL A 49 -14.73 -3.13 -8.70
N ILE A 50 -14.26 -4.31 -8.29
CA ILE A 50 -13.88 -4.57 -6.89
C ILE A 50 -12.75 -3.63 -6.48
N SER A 51 -11.69 -3.52 -7.29
CA SER A 51 -10.55 -2.64 -6.97
C SER A 51 -10.97 -1.17 -6.88
N TYR A 52 -11.90 -0.73 -7.74
CA TYR A 52 -12.42 0.64 -7.72
C TYR A 52 -13.19 0.89 -6.43
N VAL A 53 -14.13 0.01 -6.11
CA VAL A 53 -14.99 0.13 -4.92
C VAL A 53 -14.17 0.02 -3.65
N SER A 54 -13.17 -0.87 -3.59
CA SER A 54 -12.28 -1.00 -2.44
C SER A 54 -11.47 0.27 -2.19
N LEU A 55 -10.91 0.91 -3.23
CA LEU A 55 -10.19 2.17 -3.05
C LEU A 55 -11.14 3.32 -2.69
N ALA A 56 -12.33 3.35 -3.28
CA ALA A 56 -13.36 4.33 -2.94
C ALA A 56 -13.81 4.18 -1.47
N TRP A 57 -13.98 2.95 -1.01
CA TRP A 57 -14.31 2.62 0.38
C TRP A 57 -13.19 3.01 1.34
N TYR A 58 -11.95 2.72 0.98
CA TYR A 58 -10.78 3.16 1.75
C TYR A 58 -10.74 4.69 1.88
N ASP A 59 -10.91 5.41 0.77
CA ASP A 59 -10.95 6.88 0.75
C ASP A 59 -12.09 7.45 1.60
N TYR A 60 -13.24 6.78 1.63
CA TYR A 60 -14.41 7.15 2.42
C TYR A 60 -14.19 6.88 3.92
N TYR A 61 -13.78 5.65 4.27
CA TYR A 61 -13.65 5.19 5.66
C TYR A 61 -12.60 5.98 6.43
N TYR A 62 -11.47 6.30 5.79
CA TYR A 62 -10.40 7.08 6.42
C TYR A 62 -10.59 8.59 6.24
N GLU A 63 -11.77 9.03 5.79
CA GLU A 63 -12.06 10.44 5.50
C GLU A 63 -10.88 11.12 4.81
N CYS A 64 -10.38 10.49 3.74
CA CYS A 64 -9.31 11.03 2.89
C CYS A 64 -9.86 12.22 2.07
N SER A 65 -10.44 13.21 2.77
CA SER A 65 -10.22 14.62 2.50
C SER A 65 -8.72 14.80 2.36
N GLN A 66 -8.29 15.65 1.42
CA GLN A 66 -6.88 15.84 1.19
C GLN A 66 -6.25 16.34 2.51
N LEU A 67 -5.63 15.45 3.27
CA LEU A 67 -4.70 15.80 4.32
C LEU A 67 -3.40 16.11 3.58
N PRO A 68 -2.82 17.30 3.76
CA PRO A 68 -1.58 17.63 3.09
C PRO A 68 -0.53 16.61 3.51
N LEU A 69 0.04 15.91 2.52
CA LEU A 69 1.10 14.92 2.73
C LEU A 69 2.13 15.50 3.69
N GLN A 70 2.43 14.77 4.77
CA GLN A 70 3.44 15.20 5.75
C GLN A 70 4.73 15.56 5.00
N ARG A 71 5.02 16.85 4.99
CA ARG A 71 6.21 17.38 4.33
C ARG A 71 7.34 17.33 5.34
N SER A 72 8.37 16.56 5.01
CA SER A 72 9.60 16.60 5.78
C SER A 72 10.25 17.97 5.60
N SER A 73 10.80 18.53 6.67
CA SER A 73 11.64 19.74 6.63
C SER A 73 13.07 19.44 6.13
N VAL A 74 13.38 18.16 5.91
CA VAL A 74 14.70 17.68 5.49
C VAL A 74 14.59 16.64 4.35
N GLY A 75 15.57 16.65 3.45
CA GLY A 75 15.74 15.66 2.38
C GLY A 75 15.08 16.02 1.03
N LEU A 76 15.45 15.25 -0.02
CA LEU A 76 15.04 15.50 -1.41
C LEU A 76 13.53 15.50 -1.63
N THR A 77 12.78 14.73 -0.82
CA THR A 77 11.32 14.66 -0.94
C THR A 77 10.63 16.00 -0.64
N GLN A 78 11.31 16.94 0.03
CA GLN A 78 10.82 18.31 0.21
C GLN A 78 10.63 19.03 -1.13
N TYR A 79 11.46 18.78 -2.14
CA TYR A 79 11.36 19.46 -3.44
C TYR A 79 10.27 18.87 -4.33
N PHE A 80 9.99 17.57 -4.18
CA PHE A 80 8.94 16.89 -4.93
C PHE A 80 7.55 16.99 -4.28
N LYS A 81 7.50 17.21 -2.95
CA LYS A 81 6.23 17.41 -2.26
C LYS A 81 5.73 18.85 -2.43
N PRO A 82 4.45 19.06 -2.80
CA PRO A 82 3.87 20.40 -2.87
C PRO A 82 3.92 21.12 -1.51
N PRO A 83 3.86 22.46 -1.45
CA PRO A 83 3.74 23.20 -0.19
C PRO A 83 2.49 22.77 0.57
N VAL A 84 2.60 22.76 1.90
CA VAL A 84 1.49 22.44 2.81
C VAL A 84 0.50 23.59 2.71
N TYR A 85 -0.68 23.34 2.14
CA TYR A 85 -1.73 24.36 2.00
C TYR A 85 -2.61 24.47 3.25
N ASP A 86 -2.55 23.51 4.18
CA ASP A 86 -3.31 23.51 5.43
C ASP A 86 -2.47 22.94 6.60
N VAL A 87 -1.74 23.83 7.27
CA VAL A 87 -0.81 23.46 8.35
C VAL A 87 -1.56 22.91 9.57
N LYS A 88 -2.76 23.46 9.88
CA LYS A 88 -3.54 23.05 11.06
C LYS A 88 -3.98 21.61 10.94
N ARG A 89 -4.60 21.23 9.82
CA ARG A 89 -4.99 19.84 9.55
C ARG A 89 -3.81 18.87 9.53
N GLN A 90 -2.63 19.33 9.13
CA GLN A 90 -1.42 18.50 9.16
C GLN A 90 -0.93 18.22 10.58
N SER A 91 -0.97 19.23 11.46
CA SER A 91 -0.53 19.11 12.84
C SER A 91 -1.55 18.42 13.76
N GLU A 92 -2.84 18.59 13.48
CA GLU A 92 -3.94 18.08 14.32
C GLU A 92 -4.13 16.57 14.22
N HIS A 93 -3.74 15.96 13.10
CA HIS A 93 -3.85 14.52 12.86
C HIS A 93 -2.50 13.78 12.93
N MET A 94 -1.55 14.29 13.71
CA MET A 94 -0.31 13.57 14.00
C MET A 94 -0.59 12.44 15.00
N PHE A 95 -0.02 11.26 14.76
CA PHE A 95 -0.06 10.16 15.74
C PHE A 95 0.52 10.64 17.08
N SER A 96 -0.20 10.38 18.16
CA SER A 96 0.30 10.56 19.52
C SER A 96 1.53 9.68 19.75
N GLN A 97 2.42 10.09 20.65
CA GLN A 97 3.59 9.28 21.03
C GLN A 97 3.18 7.86 21.46
N LYS A 98 2.04 7.73 22.17
CA LYS A 98 1.49 6.43 22.57
C LYS A 98 1.07 5.56 21.38
N GLU A 99 0.56 6.17 20.31
CA GLU A 99 0.18 5.46 19.08
C GLU A 99 1.41 5.03 18.29
N LEU A 100 2.44 5.89 18.23
CA LEU A 100 3.74 5.54 17.67
C LEU A 100 4.37 4.36 18.40
N ASP A 101 4.37 4.38 19.73
CA ASP A 101 4.91 3.30 20.55
C ASP A 101 4.13 2.00 20.34
N LYS A 102 2.79 2.05 20.30
CA LYS A 102 1.94 0.89 19.99
C LYS A 102 2.24 0.33 18.60
N ASN A 103 2.40 1.19 17.59
CA ASN A 103 2.75 0.76 16.24
C ASN A 103 4.13 0.10 16.21
N ASN A 104 5.12 0.66 16.90
CA ASN A 104 6.46 0.06 17.01
C ASN A 104 6.41 -1.31 17.68
N VAL A 105 5.66 -1.46 18.77
CA VAL A 105 5.45 -2.76 19.43
C VAL A 105 4.81 -3.76 18.47
N MET A 106 3.77 -3.36 17.72
CA MET A 106 3.15 -4.24 16.73
C MET A 106 4.15 -4.67 15.65
N ILE A 107 4.98 -3.75 15.15
CA ILE A 107 6.06 -4.06 14.20
C ILE A 107 6.99 -5.13 14.79
N TYR A 108 7.47 -4.95 16.03
CA TYR A 108 8.37 -5.91 16.67
C TYR A 108 7.73 -7.29 16.87
N VAL A 109 6.46 -7.32 17.28
CA VAL A 109 5.70 -8.57 17.45
C VAL A 109 5.56 -9.30 16.11
N MET A 110 5.21 -8.58 15.04
CA MET A 110 5.13 -9.16 13.69
C MET A 110 6.48 -9.71 13.21
N HIS A 111 7.58 -9.01 13.50
CA HIS A 111 8.92 -9.50 13.18
C HIS A 111 9.26 -10.80 13.91
N LEU A 112 9.01 -10.84 15.22
CA LEU A 112 9.36 -11.99 16.04
C LEU A 112 8.48 -13.21 15.74
N LEU A 113 7.17 -13.01 15.56
CA LEU A 113 6.20 -14.12 15.47
C LEU A 113 5.91 -14.56 14.03
N LEU A 114 6.06 -13.70 13.04
CA LEU A 114 5.76 -14.01 11.65
C LEU A 114 7.02 -14.09 10.78
N PHE A 115 7.80 -13.01 10.72
CA PHE A 115 8.90 -12.92 9.76
C PHE A 115 10.09 -13.82 10.14
N VAL A 116 10.45 -13.90 11.42
CA VAL A 116 11.56 -14.76 11.89
C VAL A 116 11.27 -16.26 11.66
N PRO A 117 10.12 -16.82 12.08
CA PRO A 117 9.81 -18.24 11.83
C PRO A 117 9.72 -18.58 10.35
N LEU A 118 9.20 -17.68 9.52
CA LEU A 118 9.11 -17.85 8.07
C LEU A 118 10.49 -17.95 7.43
N LEU A 119 11.41 -17.05 7.81
CA LEU A 119 12.80 -17.07 7.34
C LEU A 119 13.55 -18.31 7.82
N LEU A 120 13.36 -18.71 9.08
CA LEU A 120 13.94 -19.96 9.61
C LEU A 120 13.42 -21.18 8.85
N TYR A 121 12.12 -21.26 8.58
CA TYR A 121 11.52 -22.36 7.80
C TYR A 121 12.18 -22.49 6.43
N VAL A 122 12.33 -21.39 5.70
CA VAL A 122 13.00 -21.40 4.39
C VAL A 122 14.48 -21.71 4.50
N GLY A 123 15.17 -21.18 5.51
CA GLY A 123 16.58 -21.50 5.79
C GLY A 123 16.81 -22.99 6.05
N PHE A 124 15.95 -23.63 6.84
CA PHE A 124 16.04 -25.07 7.13
C PHE A 124 15.64 -25.95 5.94
N LYS A 125 14.63 -25.56 5.15
CA LYS A 125 14.17 -26.34 3.99
C LYS A 125 15.03 -26.12 2.74
N GLY A 126 15.72 -24.99 2.65
CA GLY A 126 16.57 -24.63 1.51
C GLY A 126 15.85 -24.81 0.18
N ALA A 127 16.49 -25.51 -0.76
CA ALA A 127 15.95 -25.78 -2.10
C ALA A 127 14.66 -26.62 -2.12
N LYS A 128 14.28 -27.26 -0.99
CA LYS A 128 13.03 -28.01 -0.83
C LYS A 128 11.89 -27.18 -0.24
N SER A 129 12.10 -25.88 -0.08
CA SER A 129 11.07 -24.93 0.36
C SER A 129 9.88 -24.95 -0.61
N ASN A 130 8.67 -24.77 -0.08
CA ASN A 130 7.49 -24.60 -0.92
C ASN A 130 7.65 -23.35 -1.79
N ILE A 131 7.46 -23.49 -3.10
CA ILE A 131 7.64 -22.41 -4.08
C ILE A 131 6.76 -21.18 -3.78
N ILE A 132 5.57 -21.38 -3.22
CA ILE A 132 4.66 -20.29 -2.84
C ILE A 132 5.28 -19.48 -1.69
N VAL A 133 5.82 -20.15 -0.67
CA VAL A 133 6.48 -19.51 0.48
C VAL A 133 7.72 -18.73 0.04
N PHE A 134 8.50 -19.32 -0.87
CA PHE A 134 9.68 -18.66 -1.44
C PHE A 134 9.31 -17.41 -2.25
N ASN A 135 8.29 -17.49 -3.10
CA ASN A 135 7.80 -16.35 -3.88
C ASN A 135 7.26 -15.22 -3.00
N ILE A 136 6.51 -15.56 -1.94
CA ILE A 136 6.03 -14.57 -0.97
C ILE A 136 7.21 -13.84 -0.31
N LEU A 137 8.25 -14.58 0.10
CA LEU A 137 9.44 -13.98 0.71
C LEU A 137 10.19 -13.05 -0.25
N ILE A 138 10.31 -13.40 -1.53
CA ILE A 138 10.94 -12.52 -2.53
C ILE A 138 10.18 -11.21 -2.67
N VAL A 139 8.84 -11.28 -2.78
CA VAL A 139 8.00 -10.08 -2.92
C VAL A 139 8.10 -9.21 -1.67
N VAL A 140 7.99 -9.80 -0.47
CA VAL A 140 8.14 -9.08 0.80
C VAL A 140 9.53 -8.43 0.87
N ALA A 141 10.60 -9.17 0.56
CA ALA A 141 11.97 -8.64 0.58
C ALA A 141 12.15 -7.44 -0.37
N ALA A 142 11.58 -7.50 -1.58
CA ALA A 142 11.63 -6.39 -2.52
C ALA A 142 10.93 -5.13 -1.98
N PHE A 143 9.70 -5.28 -1.46
CA PHE A 143 8.98 -4.15 -0.86
C PHE A 143 9.69 -3.58 0.38
N THR A 144 10.21 -4.45 1.25
CA THR A 144 10.99 -4.07 2.43
C THR A 144 12.27 -3.33 2.00
N ALA A 145 13.01 -3.83 1.01
CA ALA A 145 14.22 -3.19 0.52
C ALA A 145 13.95 -1.81 -0.09
N VAL A 146 12.87 -1.66 -0.86
CA VAL A 146 12.45 -0.36 -1.40
C VAL A 146 12.09 0.58 -0.26
N TYR A 147 11.17 0.19 0.63
CA TYR A 147 10.70 1.05 1.71
C TYR A 147 11.83 1.47 2.67
N HIS A 148 12.61 0.50 3.17
CA HIS A 148 13.70 0.77 4.10
C HIS A 148 14.91 1.40 3.40
N GLY A 149 15.16 1.09 2.13
CA GLY A 149 16.21 1.74 1.33
C GLY A 149 15.92 3.23 1.14
N PHE A 150 14.69 3.57 0.73
CA PHE A 150 14.26 4.97 0.66
C PHE A 150 14.31 5.65 2.03
N ARG A 151 13.88 4.97 3.10
CA ARG A 151 13.93 5.53 4.46
C ARG A 151 15.36 5.75 4.93
N LEU A 152 16.26 4.78 4.72
CA LEU A 152 17.68 4.89 5.06
C LEU A 152 18.31 6.08 4.34
N LEU A 153 18.14 6.17 3.01
CA LEU A 153 18.64 7.31 2.22
C LEU A 153 18.07 8.64 2.71
N SER A 154 16.81 8.68 3.13
CA SER A 154 16.18 9.90 3.65
C SER A 154 16.67 10.32 5.03
N THR A 155 17.16 9.37 5.85
CA THR A 155 17.60 9.62 7.24
C THR A 155 19.12 9.78 7.35
N SER A 156 19.89 9.14 6.47
CA SER A 156 21.36 9.25 6.42
C SER A 156 21.85 10.55 5.79
N HIS A 157 20.99 11.28 5.10
CA HIS A 157 21.28 12.59 4.51
C HIS A 157 20.63 13.74 5.31
N ILE A 158 20.83 13.71 6.63
CA ILE A 158 20.94 14.95 7.42
C ILE A 158 22.21 15.68 6.95
#